data_AF-A0A527XJR8-F1
#
_entry.id   AF-A0A527XJR8-F1
#
_cell.length_a   1.000
_cell.length_b   1.000
_cell.length_c   1.000
_cell.angle_alpha   90.00
_cell.angle_beta   90.00
_cell.angle_gamma   90.00
#
_symmetry.space_group_name_H-M   'P 1'
#
loop_
_entity.id
_entity.type
_entity.pdbx_description
1 polymer ?
#
loop_
_entity_poly.entity_id
_entity_poly.type
_entity_poly.pdbx_seq_one_letter_code
_entity_poly.pdbx_strand_id
1 'polypeptide(L)'
;QEQGALAARNMLGADEAHAAVPWFWSDQYGLTLQIAGLSDEGKSIVRRDLDDGAFILFHLAEDGRLVAASGIGPGNAVARDIRLAE
;
A
#
# COMPACT_ATOMS: atom_id res chain seq x y z
N GLN A 1 -2.22 11.60 5.26
CA GLN A 1 -2.55 12.63 6.27
C GLN A 1 -4.00 12.47 6.72
N GLU A 2 -4.37 11.30 7.27
CA GLU A 2 -5.78 10.98 7.57
C GLU A 2 -6.09 10.97 9.06
N GLN A 3 -5.11 10.60 9.88
CA GLN A 3 -5.29 10.52 11.33
C GLN A 3 -5.60 11.87 11.96
N GLY A 4 -4.97 12.97 11.48
CA GLY A 4 -5.28 14.32 11.97
C GLY A 4 -6.71 14.75 11.65
N ALA A 5 -7.20 14.42 10.45
CA ALA A 5 -8.59 14.72 10.06
C ALA A 5 -9.59 13.87 10.85
N LEU A 6 -9.30 12.59 11.06
CA LEU A 6 -10.11 11.69 11.88
C LEU A 6 -10.19 12.18 13.33
N ALA A 7 -9.04 12.54 13.92
CA ALA A 7 -8.99 13.09 15.28
C ALA A 7 -9.88 14.34 15.41
N ALA A 8 -9.80 15.27 14.45
CA ALA A 8 -10.65 16.46 14.44
C ALA A 8 -12.14 16.13 14.35
N ARG A 9 -12.55 15.17 13.51
CA ARG A 9 -13.96 14.74 13.40
C ARG A 9 -14.46 14.09 14.69
N ASN A 10 -13.65 13.25 15.33
CA ASN A 10 -14.03 12.61 16.58
C ASN A 10 -14.10 13.61 17.75
N MET A 11 -13.23 14.63 17.77
CA MET A 11 -13.38 15.76 18.71
C MET A 11 -14.70 16.53 18.52
N LEU A 12 -15.28 16.50 17.32
CA LEU A 12 -16.60 17.08 17.00
C LEU A 12 -17.76 16.08 17.15
N GLY A 13 -17.52 14.89 17.70
CA GLY A 13 -18.55 13.90 18.03
C GLY A 13 -18.89 12.89 16.93
N ALA A 14 -18.05 12.73 15.90
CA ALA A 14 -18.31 11.79 14.80
C ALA A 14 -18.19 10.30 15.18
N ASP A 15 -17.44 9.96 16.25
CA ASP A 15 -17.21 8.59 16.74
C ASP A 15 -16.80 7.58 15.63
N GLU A 16 -15.93 8.02 14.72
CA GLU A 16 -15.43 7.23 13.61
C GLU A 16 -14.21 6.39 14.02
N ALA A 17 -14.20 5.11 13.63
CA ALA A 17 -13.01 4.27 13.75
C ALA A 17 -11.98 4.57 12.66
N HIS A 18 -10.69 4.40 12.97
CA HIS A 18 -9.64 4.42 11.94
C HIS A 18 -9.64 3.11 11.16
N ALA A 19 -9.88 3.18 9.86
CA ALA A 19 -9.97 2.01 8.98
C ALA A 19 -9.10 2.13 7.71
N ALA A 20 -8.25 3.15 7.64
CA ALA A 20 -7.43 3.38 6.46
C ALA A 20 -6.28 2.38 6.37
N VAL A 21 -5.99 1.92 5.15
CA VAL A 21 -4.81 1.11 4.87
C VAL A 21 -3.57 2.00 4.93
N PRO A 22 -2.55 1.66 5.73
CA PRO A 22 -1.32 2.44 5.78
C PRO A 22 -0.62 2.39 4.41
N TRP A 23 -0.13 3.52 3.93
CA TRP A 23 0.55 3.59 2.65
C TRP A 23 1.76 4.52 2.72
N PHE A 24 2.71 4.26 1.83
CA PHE A 24 3.97 4.99 1.74
C PHE A 24 4.49 4.97 0.30
N TRP A 25 5.27 6.00 -0.06
CA TRP A 25 6.03 6.02 -1.29
C TRP A 25 7.39 6.69 -1.08
N SER A 26 8.35 6.33 -1.93
CA SER A 26 9.68 6.92 -1.97
C SER A 26 10.19 6.98 -3.39
N ASP A 27 10.75 8.12 -3.78
CA ASP A 27 11.50 8.25 -5.02
C ASP A 27 13.00 8.12 -4.74
N GLN A 28 13.66 7.24 -5.48
CA GLN A 28 15.08 6.93 -5.35
C GLN A 28 15.71 6.73 -6.74
N TYR A 29 16.60 7.63 -7.13
CA TYR A 29 17.43 7.48 -8.34
C TYR A 29 16.65 7.16 -9.64
N GLY A 30 15.46 7.76 -9.81
CA GLY A 30 14.61 7.53 -10.99
C GLY A 30 13.63 6.36 -10.87
N LEU A 31 13.64 5.66 -9.73
CA LEU A 31 12.66 4.65 -9.37
C LEU A 31 11.69 5.21 -8.34
N THR A 32 10.45 4.77 -8.39
CA THR A 32 9.44 5.03 -7.38
C THR A 32 9.08 3.71 -6.72
N LEU A 33 9.28 3.65 -5.40
CA LEU A 33 8.79 2.60 -4.51
C LEU A 33 7.42 3.04 -3.99
N GLN A 34 6.43 2.15 -4.02
CA GLN A 34 5.14 2.36 -3.37
C GLN A 34 4.71 1.12 -2.60
N ILE A 35 4.15 1.34 -1.42
CA ILE A 35 3.69 0.29 -0.51
C ILE A 35 2.30 0.67 0.01
N ALA A 36 1.39 -0.29 0.01
CA ALA A 36 0.11 -0.24 0.70
C ALA A 36 -0.02 -1.46 1.61
N GLY A 37 -0.55 -1.28 2.82
CA GLY A 37 -0.76 -2.34 3.81
C GLY A 37 0.49 -2.69 4.63
N LEU A 38 0.39 -3.80 5.37
CA LEU A 38 1.41 -4.27 6.29
C LEU A 38 1.96 -5.62 5.82
N SER A 39 3.15 -5.61 5.21
CA SER A 39 3.79 -6.82 4.65
C SER A 39 4.00 -7.93 5.67
N ASP A 40 4.17 -7.57 6.95
CA ASP A 40 4.44 -8.48 8.05
C ASP A 40 3.23 -9.36 8.40
N GLU A 41 2.02 -8.98 7.96
CA GLU A 41 0.84 -9.82 8.06
C GLU A 41 0.83 -10.95 7.01
N GLY A 42 1.66 -10.83 5.97
CA GLY A 42 1.75 -11.79 4.88
C GLY A 42 2.41 -13.09 5.29
N LYS A 43 1.83 -14.21 4.85
CA LYS A 43 2.39 -15.57 4.97
C LYS A 43 2.93 -16.11 3.65
N SER A 44 2.46 -15.55 2.53
CA SER A 44 2.95 -15.88 1.20
C SER A 44 3.03 -14.63 0.33
N ILE A 45 3.81 -14.71 -0.76
CA ILE A 45 4.01 -13.61 -1.69
C ILE A 45 3.72 -14.09 -3.11
N VAL A 46 2.91 -13.32 -3.84
CA VAL A 46 2.72 -13.46 -5.29
C VAL A 46 3.42 -12.31 -5.98
N ARG A 47 4.36 -12.62 -6.87
CA ARG A 47 5.08 -11.63 -7.67
C ARG A 47 4.39 -11.42 -9.01
N ARG A 48 4.27 -10.17 -9.44
CA ARG A 48 3.90 -9.79 -10.80
C ARG A 48 5.01 -8.92 -11.39
N ASP A 49 5.59 -9.37 -12.49
CA ASP A 49 6.53 -8.58 -13.28
C ASP A 49 5.76 -7.65 -14.24
N LEU A 50 6.32 -6.47 -14.48
CA LEU A 50 5.89 -5.50 -15.47
C LEU A 50 7.06 -5.16 -16.42
N ASP A 51 6.84 -4.20 -17.31
CA ASP A 51 7.87 -3.71 -18.23
C ASP A 51 8.99 -2.94 -17.49
N ASP A 52 10.12 -2.73 -18.17
CA ASP A 52 11.26 -1.94 -17.68
C ASP A 52 11.82 -2.39 -16.32
N GLY A 53 11.69 -3.68 -16.00
CA GLY A 53 12.16 -4.27 -14.75
C GLY A 53 11.32 -3.89 -13.53
N ALA A 54 10.16 -3.25 -13.73
CA ALA A 54 9.22 -2.98 -12.65
C ALA A 54 8.55 -4.27 -12.17
N PHE A 55 8.20 -4.32 -10.89
CA PHE A 55 7.50 -5.45 -10.30
C PHE A 55 6.67 -5.05 -9.10
N ILE A 56 5.71 -5.91 -8.76
CA ILE A 56 4.87 -5.81 -7.58
C ILE A 56 4.91 -7.14 -6.82
N LEU A 57 4.98 -7.05 -5.50
CA LEU A 57 4.84 -8.14 -4.55
C LEU A 57 3.50 -7.98 -3.84
N PHE A 58 2.60 -8.94 -4.03
CA PHE A 58 1.34 -9.03 -3.30
C PHE A 58 1.54 -9.98 -2.11
N HIS A 59 1.32 -9.47 -0.90
CA HIS A 59 1.47 -10.21 0.34
C HIS A 59 0.09 -10.74 0.75
N LEU A 60 -0.03 -12.05 0.92
CA LEU A 60 -1.27 -12.72 1.28
C LEU A 60 -1.18 -13.32 2.68
N ALA A 61 -2.21 -13.14 3.49
CA ALA A 61 -2.38 -13.86 4.75
C ALA A 61 -2.61 -15.37 4.50
N GLU A 62 -2.65 -16.15 5.58
CA GLU A 62 -2.82 -17.61 5.52
C GLU A 62 -4.13 -18.03 4.83
N ASP A 63 -5.19 -17.22 4.97
CA ASP A 63 -6.50 -17.41 4.34
C ASP A 63 -6.56 -16.92 2.88
N GLY A 64 -5.44 -16.44 2.33
CA GLY A 64 -5.34 -15.92 0.97
C GLY A 64 -5.79 -14.46 0.81
N ARG A 65 -6.18 -13.75 1.89
CA ARG A 65 -6.54 -12.34 1.82
C ARG A 65 -5.31 -11.47 1.54
N LEU A 66 -5.47 -10.47 0.65
CA LEU A 66 -4.45 -9.46 0.42
C LEU A 66 -4.28 -8.57 1.66
N VAL A 67 -3.05 -8.48 2.16
CA VAL A 67 -2.71 -7.66 3.35
C VAL A 67 -1.70 -6.56 3.07
N ALA A 68 -0.94 -6.68 1.98
CA ALA A 68 -0.09 -5.62 1.48
C ALA A 68 0.24 -5.79 0.00
N ALA A 69 0.62 -4.69 -0.64
CA ALA A 69 1.27 -4.69 -1.94
C ALA A 69 2.49 -3.75 -1.89
N SER A 70 3.64 -4.23 -2.38
CA SER A 70 4.88 -3.46 -2.46
C SER A 70 5.39 -3.48 -3.90
N GLY A 71 5.57 -2.32 -4.51
CA GLY A 71 5.98 -2.21 -5.92
C GLY A 71 7.12 -1.23 -6.12
N ILE A 72 7.98 -1.52 -7.08
CA ILE A 72 9.06 -0.62 -7.51
C ILE A 72 9.18 -0.63 -9.03
N GLY A 73 9.40 0.55 -9.61
CA GLY A 73 9.59 0.72 -11.05
C GLY A 73 9.91 2.17 -11.42
N PRO A 74 10.22 2.45 -12.69
CA PRO A 74 10.43 3.81 -13.15
C PRO A 74 9.13 4.61 -13.13
N GLY A 75 9.21 5.87 -12.66
CA GLY A 75 8.06 6.77 -12.61
C GLY A 75 6.85 6.16 -11.91
N ASN A 76 5.67 6.24 -12.53
CA ASN A 76 4.42 5.74 -11.94
C ASN A 76 4.06 4.30 -12.34
N ALA A 77 5.02 3.50 -12.83
CA ALA A 77 4.78 2.17 -13.40
C ALA A 77 3.98 1.23 -12.49
N VAL A 78 4.12 1.36 -11.17
CA VAL A 78 3.43 0.51 -10.17
C VAL A 78 2.25 1.21 -9.49
N ALA A 79 2.05 2.51 -9.73
CA ALA A 79 1.15 3.34 -8.93
C ALA A 79 -0.32 2.91 -9.01
N ARG A 80 -0.78 2.55 -10.22
CA ARG A 80 -2.17 2.15 -10.45
C ARG A 80 -2.52 0.89 -9.65
N ASP A 81 -1.65 -0.10 -9.70
CA ASP A 81 -1.89 -1.41 -9.09
C ASP A 81 -1.74 -1.35 -7.57
N ILE A 82 -0.80 -0.55 -7.05
CA ILE A 82 -0.68 -0.31 -5.60
C ILE A 82 -1.92 0.42 -5.07
N ARG A 83 -2.47 1.38 -5.82
CA ARG A 83 -3.71 2.08 -5.44
C ARG A 83 -4.95 1.17 -5.44
N LEU A 84 -4.94 0.03 -6.14
CA LEU A 84 -6.01 -0.96 -6.07
C LEU A 84 -5.90 -1.87 -4.84
N ALA A 85 -4.75 -1.83 -4.14
CA ALA A 85 -4.48 -2.60 -2.94
C ALA A 85 -4.61 -1.77 -1.65
N GLU A 86 -4.83 -0.45 -1.76
CA GLU A 86 -5.30 0.47 -0.71
C GLU A 86 -6.80 0.28 -0.48
#